data_AF-A0A2J8T2M9-F1
#
_entry.id   AF-A0A2J8T2M9-F1
#
_cell.length_a   1.000
_cell.length_b   1.000
_cell.length_c   1.000
_cell.angle_alpha   90.00
_cell.angle_beta   90.00
_cell.angle_gamma   90.00
#
_symmetry.space_group_name_H-M   'P 1'
#
loop_
_entity.id
_entity.type
_entity.pdbx_description
1 polymer ?
#
loop_
_entity_poly.entity_id
_entity_poly.type
_entity_poly.pdbx_seq_one_letter_code
_entity_poly.pdbx_strand_id
1 'polypeptide(L)'
;MNVSLSQKTVKIHRLFPMLAFSEPYEFVSLEWLQKWLDESTPTKPIDNHACLCSHDKLHPDKISIMKRISEYAADIFYSRYGGGPRLTVKALCKECVVERCRILRLKNQLNEDYKTVNNLLKAAVKGDGFWVGKSSLRSWRQLALEQLDEQDGDAEQSNGKMNGSTLNKDESKEERKEEEELNFNEDILCPHGELCISENERRLVSKEAWSKLQQYFPKAPEFPSYKECCSQCKILEREGEENEALHKMIANEQKTSLPNLFQDKNRPCLSNWPEDTDVLYIVSQFFVEEWRKFVRKPTRCSPVSSVGNSALLCPHGGLMFTFASMTKEDSKLIALIWPSEWQMIQKLFVVDHVIKITRIEVGDVNPSETQYISEPKLCPECREGLLCQQQRDLREYTQATIYVHKVVDNKKVMKDSAPELNVSSSETEEDKEEAKPDGEKDPDFNQIMHAFSVAPFDQNLSIDGKILSDDCATLGTLGVIPESVILLKADEPIADYAAMDDVMQVCMPEEGFKGTGLLGH
;
A
#
# COMPACT_ATOMS: atom_id res chain seq x y z
N MET A 1 -5.74 -25.82 -75.20
CA MET A 1 -5.25 -25.16 -73.97
C MET A 1 -6.47 -24.71 -73.17
N ASN A 2 -6.93 -25.53 -72.21
CA ASN A 2 -8.04 -25.15 -71.33
C ASN A 2 -7.44 -24.38 -70.15
N VAL A 3 -7.57 -23.06 -70.16
CA VAL A 3 -7.28 -22.24 -68.98
C VAL A 3 -8.41 -22.51 -67.99
N SER A 4 -8.11 -23.32 -66.96
CA SER A 4 -8.99 -23.47 -65.80
C SER A 4 -9.09 -22.12 -65.08
N LEU A 5 -10.09 -21.33 -65.43
CA LEU A 5 -10.49 -20.16 -64.65
C LEU A 5 -10.80 -20.65 -63.24
N SER A 6 -10.20 -20.02 -62.21
CA SER A 6 -10.54 -20.36 -60.83
C SER A 6 -12.05 -20.16 -60.61
N GLN A 7 -12.65 -20.91 -59.68
CA GLN A 7 -14.07 -20.78 -59.37
C GLN A 7 -14.43 -19.33 -58.98
N LYS A 8 -13.48 -18.60 -58.41
CA LYS A 8 -13.53 -17.17 -58.10
C LYS A 8 -13.68 -16.33 -59.36
N THR A 9 -12.91 -16.61 -60.42
CA THR A 9 -13.06 -15.88 -61.69
C THR A 9 -14.39 -16.20 -62.37
N VAL A 10 -14.89 -17.44 -62.28
CA VAL A 10 -16.22 -17.81 -62.78
C VAL A 10 -17.34 -17.14 -61.97
N LYS A 11 -17.22 -17.12 -60.62
CA LYS A 11 -18.12 -16.42 -59.70
C LYS A 11 -18.19 -14.93 -60.02
N ILE A 12 -17.04 -14.27 -60.14
CA ILE A 12 -16.94 -12.84 -60.46
C ILE A 12 -17.52 -12.54 -61.84
N HIS A 13 -17.15 -13.28 -62.88
CA HIS A 13 -17.59 -13.01 -64.26
C HIS A 13 -19.10 -13.26 -64.47
N ARG A 14 -19.71 -14.13 -63.65
CA ARG A 14 -21.15 -14.40 -63.68
C ARG A 14 -21.97 -13.41 -62.83
N LEU A 15 -21.40 -12.85 -61.75
CA LEU A 15 -22.11 -11.95 -60.83
C LEU A 15 -21.84 -10.47 -61.04
N PHE A 16 -20.71 -10.07 -61.64
CA PHE A 16 -20.46 -8.67 -61.97
C PHE A 16 -21.60 -8.00 -62.76
N PRO A 17 -22.26 -8.69 -63.72
CA PRO A 17 -23.47 -8.19 -64.38
C PRO A 17 -24.71 -8.14 -63.47
N MET A 18 -24.79 -8.96 -62.42
CA MET A 18 -25.92 -9.02 -61.48
C MET A 18 -25.78 -8.04 -60.30
N LEU A 19 -24.58 -7.50 -60.09
CA LEU A 19 -24.29 -6.36 -59.23
C LEU A 19 -24.50 -5.01 -59.95
N ALA A 20 -24.89 -5.04 -61.23
CA ALA A 20 -25.24 -3.86 -61.99
C ALA A 20 -26.51 -3.20 -61.43
N PHE A 21 -26.57 -1.87 -61.49
CA PHE A 21 -27.72 -1.08 -61.06
C PHE A 21 -28.98 -1.50 -61.82
N SER A 22 -29.81 -2.32 -61.19
CA SER A 22 -31.16 -2.64 -61.64
C SER A 22 -32.09 -2.61 -60.43
N GLU A 23 -33.23 -1.95 -60.59
CA GLU A 23 -34.35 -2.00 -59.66
C GLU A 23 -35.26 -3.16 -60.08
N PRO A 24 -35.77 -3.98 -59.15
CA PRO A 24 -35.59 -3.92 -57.69
C PRO A 24 -34.26 -4.50 -57.19
N TYR A 25 -33.77 -3.99 -56.04
CA TYR A 25 -32.55 -4.45 -55.38
C TYR A 25 -32.78 -4.83 -53.91
N GLU A 26 -31.84 -5.61 -53.36
CA GLU A 26 -31.77 -5.97 -51.94
C GLU A 26 -30.38 -5.69 -51.37
N PHE A 27 -30.31 -5.57 -50.05
CA PHE A 27 -29.06 -5.45 -49.30
C PHE A 27 -28.60 -6.80 -48.75
N VAL A 28 -27.30 -7.07 -48.87
CA VAL A 28 -26.61 -8.21 -48.24
C VAL A 28 -25.32 -7.71 -47.59
N SER A 29 -24.97 -8.26 -46.43
CA SER A 29 -23.73 -7.93 -45.72
C SER A 29 -22.48 -8.08 -46.61
N LEU A 30 -21.61 -7.07 -46.60
CA LEU A 30 -20.30 -7.12 -47.27
C LEU A 30 -19.42 -8.23 -46.72
N GLU A 31 -19.49 -8.49 -45.41
CA GLU A 31 -18.72 -9.55 -44.77
C GLU A 31 -19.10 -10.92 -45.32
N TRP A 32 -20.41 -11.16 -45.46
CA TRP A 32 -20.90 -12.41 -46.04
C TRP A 32 -20.47 -12.57 -47.50
N LEU A 33 -20.57 -11.50 -48.30
CA LEU A 33 -20.14 -11.52 -49.70
C LEU A 33 -18.63 -11.75 -49.84
N GLN A 34 -17.81 -11.18 -48.96
CA GLN A 34 -16.36 -11.40 -48.94
C GLN A 34 -16.04 -12.86 -48.62
N LYS A 35 -16.68 -13.44 -47.59
CA LYS A 35 -16.52 -14.86 -47.23
C LYS A 35 -17.00 -15.80 -48.33
N TRP A 36 -18.08 -15.44 -49.03
CA TRP A 36 -18.59 -16.21 -50.16
C TRP A 36 -17.65 -16.17 -51.40
N LEU A 37 -16.93 -15.06 -51.59
CA LEU A 37 -15.89 -14.91 -52.61
C LEU A 37 -14.58 -15.64 -52.27
N ASP A 38 -14.37 -15.93 -50.99
CA ASP A 38 -13.24 -16.71 -50.51
C ASP A 38 -13.49 -18.20 -50.74
N GLU A 39 -12.55 -18.88 -51.39
CA GLU A 39 -12.63 -20.31 -51.71
C GLU A 39 -12.16 -21.20 -50.54
N SER A 40 -11.52 -20.60 -49.54
CA SER A 40 -10.90 -21.32 -48.42
C SER A 40 -11.86 -21.67 -47.28
N THR A 41 -13.08 -21.13 -47.27
CA THR A 41 -14.06 -21.33 -46.18
C THR A 41 -15.44 -21.76 -46.67
N PRO A 42 -16.11 -22.72 -46.00
CA PRO A 42 -17.51 -23.03 -46.28
C PRO A 42 -18.41 -21.82 -46.03
N THR A 43 -19.21 -21.42 -47.03
CA THR A 43 -20.12 -20.26 -46.89
C THR A 43 -21.30 -20.62 -45.98
N LYS A 44 -21.48 -19.84 -44.91
CA LYS A 44 -22.62 -19.95 -43.98
C LYS A 44 -23.91 -19.36 -44.58
N PRO A 45 -25.11 -19.62 -44.01
CA PRO A 45 -26.33 -18.91 -44.37
C PRO A 45 -26.17 -17.39 -44.24
N ILE A 46 -26.97 -16.63 -45.00
CA ILE A 46 -26.93 -15.17 -44.97
C ILE A 46 -27.53 -14.70 -43.64
N ASP A 47 -26.80 -13.85 -42.92
CA ASP A 47 -27.29 -13.26 -41.69
C ASP A 47 -27.14 -11.74 -41.75
N ASN A 48 -28.28 -11.05 -41.72
CA ASN A 48 -28.32 -9.58 -41.71
C ASN A 48 -28.77 -9.01 -40.36
N HIS A 49 -28.97 -9.83 -39.32
CA HIS A 49 -29.50 -9.36 -38.02
C HIS A 49 -28.57 -8.33 -37.37
N ALA A 50 -27.25 -8.48 -37.51
CA ALA A 50 -26.26 -7.53 -37.00
C ALA A 50 -26.35 -6.11 -37.62
N CYS A 51 -27.11 -5.95 -38.70
CA CYS A 51 -27.30 -4.66 -39.36
C CYS A 51 -28.66 -4.03 -39.05
N LEU A 52 -29.52 -4.74 -38.30
CA LEU A 52 -30.84 -4.24 -37.92
C LEU A 52 -30.73 -3.35 -36.68
N CYS A 53 -31.65 -2.40 -36.59
CA CYS A 53 -31.93 -1.69 -35.36
C CYS A 53 -33.02 -2.42 -34.54
N SER A 54 -33.34 -1.90 -33.36
CA SER A 54 -34.43 -2.37 -32.50
C SER A 54 -35.83 -2.33 -33.16
N HIS A 55 -35.98 -1.64 -34.30
CA HIS A 55 -37.19 -1.62 -35.12
C HIS A 55 -37.22 -2.72 -36.20
N ASP A 56 -36.30 -3.70 -36.13
CA ASP A 56 -36.13 -4.80 -37.09
C ASP A 56 -35.91 -4.35 -38.54
N LYS A 57 -35.30 -3.17 -38.72
CA LYS A 57 -35.00 -2.55 -40.02
C LYS A 57 -33.51 -2.22 -40.13
N LEU A 58 -33.00 -2.11 -41.35
CA LEU A 58 -31.61 -1.76 -41.61
C LEU A 58 -31.28 -0.39 -40.99
N HIS A 59 -30.28 -0.35 -40.10
CA HIS A 59 -29.83 0.88 -39.45
C HIS A 59 -29.00 1.75 -40.41
N PRO A 60 -29.18 3.09 -40.44
CA PRO A 60 -28.48 3.98 -41.37
C PRO A 60 -26.95 3.93 -41.25
N ASP A 61 -26.41 3.80 -40.03
CA ASP A 61 -24.94 3.74 -39.84
C ASP A 61 -24.33 2.40 -40.31
N LYS A 62 -25.15 1.37 -40.52
CA LYS A 62 -24.71 0.07 -41.04
C LYS A 62 -24.81 -0.01 -42.57
N ILE A 63 -25.29 1.03 -43.26
CA ILE A 63 -25.38 1.02 -44.74
C ILE A 63 -24.00 0.80 -45.39
N SER A 64 -22.93 1.36 -44.81
CA SER A 64 -21.57 1.26 -45.32
C SER A 64 -21.03 -0.17 -45.37
N ILE A 65 -21.54 -1.05 -44.49
CA ILE A 65 -21.18 -2.46 -44.43
C ILE A 65 -22.12 -3.37 -45.24
N MET A 66 -23.08 -2.79 -45.97
CA MET A 66 -24.03 -3.51 -46.81
C MET A 66 -23.76 -3.26 -48.29
N LYS A 67 -24.05 -4.28 -49.11
CA LYS A 67 -23.99 -4.20 -50.57
C LYS A 67 -25.37 -4.32 -51.16
N ARG A 68 -25.68 -3.45 -52.12
CA ARG A 68 -26.84 -3.60 -52.99
C ARG A 68 -26.56 -4.65 -54.07
N ILE A 69 -27.45 -5.61 -54.20
CA ILE A 69 -27.45 -6.65 -55.24
C ILE A 69 -28.82 -6.66 -55.92
N SER A 70 -28.91 -7.05 -57.19
CA SER A 70 -30.21 -7.22 -57.85
C SER A 70 -31.07 -8.25 -57.13
N GLU A 71 -32.39 -8.11 -57.20
CA GLU A 71 -33.35 -9.09 -56.64
C GLU A 71 -33.08 -10.50 -57.17
N TYR A 72 -32.78 -10.62 -58.47
CA TYR A 72 -32.42 -11.91 -59.09
C TYR A 72 -31.17 -12.55 -58.45
N ALA A 73 -30.13 -11.75 -58.15
CA ALA A 73 -28.96 -12.25 -57.44
C ALA A 73 -29.29 -12.66 -56.00
N ALA A 74 -30.14 -11.88 -55.33
CA ALA A 74 -30.61 -12.20 -53.99
C ALA A 74 -31.36 -13.54 -53.99
N ASP A 75 -32.28 -13.77 -54.92
CA ASP A 75 -33.02 -15.03 -55.04
C ASP A 75 -32.10 -16.23 -55.19
N ILE A 76 -31.06 -16.12 -56.03
CA ILE A 76 -30.04 -17.18 -56.17
C ILE A 76 -29.32 -17.43 -54.85
N PHE A 77 -28.90 -16.37 -54.15
CA PHE A 77 -28.16 -16.50 -52.91
C PHE A 77 -29.02 -17.07 -51.77
N TYR A 78 -30.23 -16.56 -51.55
CA TYR A 78 -31.13 -17.05 -50.50
C TYR A 78 -31.65 -18.46 -50.82
N SER A 79 -31.93 -18.81 -52.08
CA SER A 79 -32.35 -20.18 -52.44
C SER A 79 -31.25 -21.22 -52.21
N ARG A 80 -29.99 -20.83 -52.40
CA ARG A 80 -28.85 -21.75 -52.31
C ARG A 80 -28.27 -21.85 -50.89
N TYR A 81 -28.19 -20.73 -50.17
CA TYR A 81 -27.49 -20.65 -48.88
C TYR A 81 -28.45 -20.45 -47.70
N GLY A 82 -29.72 -20.06 -47.95
CA GLY A 82 -30.68 -19.76 -46.90
C GLY A 82 -30.33 -18.53 -46.06
N GLY A 83 -31.02 -18.37 -44.93
CA GLY A 83 -30.80 -17.28 -43.98
C GLY A 83 -31.81 -16.13 -44.08
N GLY A 84 -31.49 -14.98 -43.47
CA GLY A 84 -32.37 -13.81 -43.42
C GLY A 84 -31.93 -12.75 -42.38
N PRO A 85 -32.72 -11.68 -42.19
CA PRO A 85 -33.88 -11.31 -43.01
C PRO A 85 -33.48 -10.75 -44.39
N ARG A 86 -34.42 -10.80 -45.36
CA ARG A 86 -34.24 -10.15 -46.66
C ARG A 86 -34.48 -8.65 -46.55
N LEU A 87 -33.49 -7.87 -46.97
CA LEU A 87 -33.51 -6.42 -46.84
C LEU A 87 -33.79 -5.77 -48.19
N THR A 88 -35.06 -5.58 -48.50
CA THR A 88 -35.53 -4.97 -49.76
C THR A 88 -35.28 -3.45 -49.81
N VAL A 89 -35.69 -2.81 -50.90
CA VAL A 89 -35.62 -1.35 -51.08
C VAL A 89 -36.29 -0.52 -49.95
N LYS A 90 -37.20 -1.13 -49.17
CA LYS A 90 -37.88 -0.51 -48.01
C LYS A 90 -37.23 -0.83 -46.66
N ALA A 91 -36.08 -1.51 -46.65
CA ALA A 91 -35.45 -1.99 -45.43
C ALA A 91 -34.82 -0.90 -44.57
N LEU A 92 -34.45 0.26 -45.14
CA LEU A 92 -33.84 1.35 -44.39
C LEU A 92 -34.82 1.93 -43.35
N CYS A 93 -34.39 1.98 -42.09
CA CYS A 93 -35.24 2.46 -41.01
C CYS A 93 -35.46 3.99 -41.07
N LYS A 94 -36.69 4.42 -41.37
CA LYS A 94 -37.07 5.85 -41.38
C LYS A 94 -36.89 6.50 -40.01
N GLU A 95 -37.21 5.81 -38.93
CA GLU A 95 -37.12 6.35 -37.57
C GLU A 95 -35.67 6.63 -37.18
N CYS A 96 -34.76 5.66 -37.40
CA CYS A 96 -33.33 5.87 -37.17
C CYS A 96 -32.74 6.96 -38.09
N VAL A 97 -33.22 7.10 -39.34
CA VAL A 97 -32.77 8.20 -40.22
C VAL A 97 -33.22 9.57 -39.68
N VAL A 98 -34.47 9.69 -39.24
CA VAL A 98 -34.99 10.93 -38.63
C VAL A 98 -34.19 11.27 -37.37
N GLU A 99 -33.91 10.28 -36.52
CA GLU A 99 -33.13 10.50 -35.30
C GLU A 99 -31.67 10.89 -35.62
N ARG A 100 -31.03 10.22 -36.57
CA ARG A 100 -29.69 10.60 -37.04
C ARG A 100 -29.66 12.04 -37.54
N CYS A 101 -30.66 12.46 -38.30
CA CYS A 101 -30.80 13.86 -38.75
C CYS A 101 -31.04 14.83 -37.58
N ARG A 102 -31.80 14.42 -36.56
CA ARG A 102 -32.02 15.21 -35.34
C ARG A 102 -30.69 15.44 -34.62
N ILE A 103 -29.93 14.37 -34.36
CA ILE A 103 -28.61 14.42 -33.69
C ILE A 103 -27.63 15.29 -34.50
N LEU A 104 -27.56 15.13 -35.82
CA LEU A 104 -26.68 15.95 -36.68
C LEU A 104 -27.03 17.45 -36.60
N ARG A 105 -28.32 17.80 -36.56
CA ARG A 105 -28.76 19.19 -36.38
C ARG A 105 -28.39 19.73 -35.01
N LEU A 106 -28.57 18.94 -33.95
CA LEU A 106 -28.18 19.31 -32.58
C LEU A 106 -26.66 19.51 -32.45
N LYS A 107 -25.84 18.59 -33.00
CA LYS A 107 -24.37 18.73 -33.00
C LYS A 107 -23.91 19.98 -33.77
N ASN A 108 -24.58 20.33 -34.87
CA ASN A 108 -24.30 21.58 -35.60
C ASN A 108 -24.72 22.82 -34.80
N GLN A 109 -25.91 22.80 -34.19
CA GLN A 109 -26.40 23.90 -33.35
C GLN A 109 -25.45 24.15 -32.17
N LEU A 110 -24.99 23.08 -31.51
CA LEU A 110 -24.01 23.13 -30.43
C LEU A 110 -22.70 23.80 -30.85
N ASN A 111 -22.21 23.52 -32.07
CA ASN A 111 -20.99 24.14 -32.59
C ASN A 111 -21.14 25.65 -32.83
N GLU A 112 -22.32 26.09 -33.29
CA GLU A 112 -22.61 27.52 -33.48
C GLU A 112 -22.82 28.24 -32.15
N ASP A 113 -23.51 27.61 -31.21
CA ASP A 113 -23.66 28.13 -29.85
C ASP A 113 -22.32 28.18 -29.12
N TYR A 114 -21.42 27.23 -29.35
CA TYR A 114 -20.06 27.26 -28.82
C TYR A 114 -19.28 28.50 -29.23
N LYS A 115 -19.35 28.87 -30.52
CA LYS A 115 -18.73 30.11 -31.02
C LYS A 115 -19.39 31.34 -30.39
N THR A 116 -20.72 31.33 -30.31
CA THR A 116 -21.51 32.42 -29.72
C THR A 116 -21.14 32.65 -28.26
N VAL A 117 -21.19 31.61 -27.43
CA VAL A 117 -20.83 31.67 -26.01
C VAL A 117 -19.40 32.13 -25.83
N ASN A 118 -18.44 31.59 -26.60
CA ASN A 118 -17.04 32.01 -26.49
C ASN A 118 -16.83 33.50 -26.85
N ASN A 119 -17.60 34.02 -27.81
CA ASN A 119 -17.59 35.45 -28.12
C ASN A 119 -18.23 36.29 -27.01
N LEU A 120 -19.34 35.84 -26.42
CA LEU A 120 -19.98 36.50 -25.28
C LEU A 120 -19.06 36.53 -24.05
N LEU A 121 -18.26 35.48 -23.83
CA LEU A 121 -17.31 35.42 -22.73
C LEU A 121 -16.16 36.44 -22.88
N LYS A 122 -15.79 36.86 -24.10
CA LYS A 122 -14.73 37.87 -24.29
C LYS A 122 -15.13 39.27 -23.78
N ALA A 123 -16.43 39.57 -23.75
CA ALA A 123 -16.93 40.84 -23.24
C ALA A 123 -16.87 40.87 -21.70
N ALA A 124 -16.45 42.00 -21.14
CA ALA A 124 -16.51 42.21 -19.70
C ALA A 124 -17.98 42.38 -19.28
N VAL A 125 -18.46 41.48 -18.41
CA VAL A 125 -19.81 41.57 -17.85
C VAL A 125 -19.79 42.59 -16.71
N LYS A 126 -20.58 43.66 -16.84
CA LYS A 126 -20.77 44.66 -15.78
C LYS A 126 -22.23 44.62 -15.33
N GLY A 127 -22.46 44.28 -14.06
CA GLY A 127 -23.80 44.22 -13.47
C GLY A 127 -24.42 42.81 -13.50
N ASP A 128 -25.65 42.71 -14.00
CA ASP A 128 -26.46 41.50 -13.98
C ASP A 128 -25.83 40.35 -14.78
N GLY A 129 -25.72 39.19 -14.14
CA GLY A 129 -25.12 37.99 -14.72
C GLY A 129 -25.27 36.78 -13.81
N PHE A 130 -24.67 35.67 -14.23
CA PHE A 130 -24.71 34.41 -13.51
C PHE A 130 -23.30 33.89 -13.23
N TRP A 131 -23.10 33.36 -12.03
CA TRP A 131 -21.88 32.65 -11.67
C TRP A 131 -21.90 31.27 -12.29
N VAL A 132 -20.86 30.97 -13.07
CA VAL A 132 -20.65 29.66 -13.68
C VAL A 132 -19.27 29.16 -13.32
N GLY A 133 -19.17 27.87 -12.97
CA GLY A 133 -17.90 27.21 -12.72
C GLY A 133 -16.96 27.24 -13.92
N LYS A 134 -15.68 27.51 -13.67
CA LYS A 134 -14.65 27.59 -14.72
C LYS A 134 -14.39 26.23 -15.35
N SER A 135 -14.52 25.14 -14.60
CA SER A 135 -14.37 23.79 -15.14
C SER A 135 -15.58 23.45 -15.99
N SER A 136 -16.79 23.68 -15.48
CA SER A 136 -18.03 23.57 -16.25
C SER A 136 -18.01 24.38 -17.56
N LEU A 137 -17.56 25.65 -17.53
CA LEU A 137 -17.43 26.48 -18.73
C LEU A 137 -16.37 26.00 -19.74
N ARG A 138 -15.39 25.21 -19.31
CA ARG A 138 -14.38 24.64 -20.23
C ARG A 138 -14.91 23.37 -20.90
N SER A 139 -15.63 22.54 -20.17
CA SER A 139 -16.09 21.22 -20.61
C SER A 139 -17.55 21.18 -21.09
N TRP A 140 -18.33 22.26 -20.99
CA TRP A 140 -19.78 22.23 -21.30
C TRP A 140 -20.13 21.67 -22.68
N ARG A 141 -19.28 21.88 -23.71
CA ARG A 141 -19.52 21.32 -25.04
C ARG A 141 -19.42 19.78 -25.01
N GLN A 142 -18.47 19.25 -24.25
CA GLN A 142 -18.31 17.81 -24.07
C GLN A 142 -19.48 17.25 -23.26
N LEU A 143 -19.82 17.88 -22.14
CA LEU A 143 -20.98 17.48 -21.30
C LEU A 143 -22.29 17.46 -22.11
N ALA A 144 -22.50 18.44 -23.00
CA ALA A 144 -23.67 18.49 -23.86
C ALA A 144 -23.66 17.40 -24.95
N LEU A 145 -22.49 16.92 -25.40
CA LEU A 145 -22.38 15.82 -26.36
C LEU A 145 -22.63 14.47 -25.68
N GLU A 146 -22.11 14.27 -24.47
CA GLU A 146 -22.30 13.04 -23.69
C GLU A 146 -23.79 12.77 -23.41
N GLN A 147 -24.58 13.81 -23.08
CA GLN A 147 -26.03 13.69 -22.92
C GLN A 147 -26.79 13.28 -24.20
N LEU A 148 -26.21 13.51 -25.38
CA LEU A 148 -26.79 13.07 -26.66
C LEU A 148 -26.44 11.61 -26.96
N ASP A 149 -25.25 11.16 -26.56
CA ASP A 149 -24.77 9.81 -26.83
C ASP A 149 -25.31 8.79 -25.78
N GLU A 150 -25.61 9.21 -24.54
CA GLU A 150 -26.28 8.38 -23.52
C GLU A 150 -27.72 7.96 -23.91
N GLN A 151 -28.42 8.76 -24.72
CA GLN A 151 -29.75 8.42 -25.24
C GLN A 151 -29.70 7.35 -26.35
N ASP A 152 -28.53 7.09 -26.93
CA ASP A 152 -28.30 6.03 -27.94
C ASP A 152 -27.86 4.70 -27.29
N GLY A 153 -27.44 4.72 -26.02
CA GLY A 153 -26.77 3.62 -25.31
C GLY A 153 -27.67 2.52 -24.73
N ASP A 154 -28.98 2.73 -24.62
CA ASP A 154 -29.92 1.73 -24.07
C ASP A 154 -30.16 0.53 -25.02
N ALA A 155 -29.53 0.49 -26.20
CA ALA A 155 -29.64 -0.58 -27.18
C ALA A 155 -28.38 -1.46 -27.34
N GLU A 156 -27.24 -1.16 -26.70
CA GLU A 156 -25.99 -1.91 -26.93
C GLU A 156 -25.30 -2.37 -25.61
N GLN A 157 -25.94 -3.25 -24.85
CA GLN A 157 -25.19 -4.22 -24.03
C GLN A 157 -24.92 -5.49 -24.84
N SER A 158 -23.93 -5.45 -25.74
CA SER A 158 -23.28 -6.66 -26.26
C SER A 158 -22.00 -6.35 -27.05
N ASN A 159 -20.88 -6.34 -26.32
CA ASN A 159 -19.55 -6.82 -26.72
C ASN A 159 -19.01 -6.54 -28.14
N GLY A 160 -17.93 -5.75 -28.24
CA GLY A 160 -17.03 -5.82 -29.42
C GLY A 160 -16.19 -4.59 -29.71
N LYS A 161 -15.11 -4.38 -28.96
CA LYS A 161 -13.96 -3.56 -29.38
C LYS A 161 -13.45 -4.04 -30.74
N MET A 162 -13.34 -3.14 -31.73
CA MET A 162 -12.27 -3.20 -32.74
C MET A 162 -11.94 -1.81 -33.31
N ASN A 163 -10.65 -1.53 -33.37
CA ASN A 163 -10.00 -0.24 -33.66
C ASN A 163 -10.15 0.28 -35.09
N GLY A 164 -10.03 1.61 -35.24
CA GLY A 164 -9.02 2.17 -36.16
C GLY A 164 -9.38 3.43 -36.94
N SER A 165 -9.11 4.62 -36.39
CA SER A 165 -8.40 5.68 -37.13
C SER A 165 -7.80 6.72 -36.18
N THR A 166 -6.48 6.63 -36.07
CA THR A 166 -5.49 7.53 -35.45
C THR A 166 -5.71 9.01 -35.78
N LEU A 167 -5.70 9.88 -34.77
CA LEU A 167 -4.95 11.15 -34.76
C LEU A 167 -4.70 11.61 -33.31
N ASN A 168 -3.42 11.68 -32.96
CA ASN A 168 -2.77 12.37 -31.82
C ASN A 168 -3.16 11.98 -30.39
N LYS A 169 -2.46 10.97 -29.87
CA LYS A 169 -2.24 10.78 -28.44
C LYS A 169 -0.78 11.14 -28.17
N ASP A 170 -0.58 12.38 -27.76
CA ASP A 170 0.66 12.84 -27.15
C ASP A 170 0.45 12.94 -25.63
N GLU A 171 1.54 12.83 -24.90
CA GLU A 171 1.63 12.32 -23.55
C GLU A 171 1.04 13.24 -22.46
N SER A 172 0.30 12.64 -21.53
CA SER A 172 0.18 13.05 -20.11
C SER A 172 -0.74 12.04 -19.43
N LYS A 173 -0.15 10.93 -19.01
CA LYS A 173 -0.81 9.90 -18.21
C LYS A 173 -0.22 9.90 -16.81
N GLU A 174 -0.33 11.03 -16.13
CA GLU A 174 -0.17 11.17 -14.69
C GLU A 174 -1.12 12.28 -14.23
N GLU A 175 -1.86 12.01 -13.15
CA GLU A 175 -2.91 12.85 -12.54
C GLU A 175 -4.26 12.94 -13.25
N ARG A 176 -4.92 11.79 -13.45
CA ARG A 176 -6.39 11.78 -13.32
C ARG A 176 -6.72 11.28 -11.93
N LYS A 177 -6.84 12.22 -10.99
CA LYS A 177 -7.77 12.02 -9.86
C LYS A 177 -9.10 11.58 -10.47
N GLU A 178 -9.82 10.69 -9.80
CA GLU A 178 -11.23 10.46 -10.06
C GLU A 178 -11.93 11.82 -10.04
N GLU A 179 -12.03 12.48 -11.20
CA GLU A 179 -12.87 13.63 -11.39
C GLU A 179 -14.27 13.06 -11.27
N GLU A 180 -14.89 13.25 -10.10
CA GLU A 180 -16.32 13.04 -9.94
C GLU A 180 -16.99 13.62 -11.18
N GLU A 181 -17.78 12.81 -11.90
CA GLU A 181 -18.54 13.23 -13.08
C GLU A 181 -19.61 14.23 -12.61
N LEU A 182 -19.19 15.46 -12.36
CA LEU A 182 -20.04 16.53 -11.90
C LEU A 182 -20.90 17.02 -13.06
N ASN A 183 -22.20 17.22 -12.80
CA ASN A 183 -23.04 17.86 -13.80
C ASN A 183 -22.65 19.33 -13.97
N PHE A 184 -23.11 19.91 -15.07
CA PHE A 184 -22.82 21.30 -15.37
C PHE A 184 -23.21 22.24 -14.21
N ASN A 185 -22.25 23.07 -13.81
CA ASN A 185 -22.30 24.06 -12.74
C ASN A 185 -22.33 23.52 -11.30
N GLU A 186 -22.18 22.21 -11.10
CA GLU A 186 -22.05 21.61 -9.77
C GLU A 186 -20.64 21.79 -9.17
N ASP A 187 -19.64 22.11 -10.00
CA ASP A 187 -18.25 22.41 -9.59
C ASP A 187 -18.12 23.67 -8.70
N ILE A 188 -19.19 24.46 -8.57
CA ILE A 188 -19.26 25.62 -7.67
C ILE A 188 -20.31 25.44 -6.56
N LEU A 189 -20.82 24.23 -6.36
CA LEU A 189 -21.61 23.87 -5.18
C LEU A 189 -20.69 23.51 -4.02
N CYS A 190 -21.06 23.95 -2.82
CA CYS A 190 -20.54 23.35 -1.60
C CYS A 190 -21.39 22.11 -1.23
N PRO A 191 -20.93 21.27 -0.27
CA PRO A 191 -21.68 20.10 0.20
C PRO A 191 -23.09 20.42 0.74
N HIS A 192 -23.38 21.68 1.07
CA HIS A 192 -24.71 22.14 1.51
C HIS A 192 -25.67 22.45 0.35
N GLY A 193 -25.25 22.30 -0.91
CA GLY A 193 -26.06 22.62 -2.09
C GLY A 193 -26.13 24.11 -2.42
N GLU A 194 -25.27 24.92 -1.83
CA GLU A 194 -25.23 26.38 -2.02
C GLU A 194 -23.93 26.82 -2.71
N LEU A 195 -23.89 28.06 -3.17
CA LEU A 195 -22.71 28.62 -3.85
C LEU A 195 -21.46 28.54 -2.96
N CYS A 196 -20.39 27.93 -3.46
CA CYS A 196 -19.14 27.76 -2.72
C CYS A 196 -18.45 29.11 -2.41
N ILE A 197 -17.61 29.12 -1.36
CA ILE A 197 -16.87 30.30 -0.93
C ILE A 197 -15.69 30.64 -1.87
N SER A 198 -15.24 29.66 -2.66
CA SER A 198 -14.10 29.78 -3.57
C SER A 198 -14.40 30.66 -4.79
N GLU A 199 -14.13 31.96 -4.70
CA GLU A 199 -14.39 32.89 -5.82
C GLU A 199 -13.51 32.63 -7.05
N ASN A 200 -12.35 32.02 -6.86
CA ASN A 200 -11.39 31.73 -7.92
C ASN A 200 -11.88 30.65 -8.89
N GLU A 201 -12.84 29.81 -8.52
CA GLU A 201 -13.33 28.72 -9.37
C GLU A 201 -14.54 29.12 -10.22
N ARG A 202 -15.08 30.33 -10.01
CA ARG A 202 -16.25 30.82 -10.75
C ARG A 202 -15.92 31.99 -11.67
N ARG A 203 -16.77 32.18 -12.68
CA ARG A 203 -16.74 33.32 -13.61
C ARG A 203 -18.14 33.88 -13.76
N LEU A 204 -18.25 35.20 -13.76
CA LEU A 204 -19.50 35.87 -14.08
C LEU A 204 -19.72 35.85 -15.60
N VAL A 205 -20.85 35.32 -16.04
CA VAL A 205 -21.27 35.31 -17.45
C VAL A 205 -22.50 36.18 -17.66
N SER A 206 -22.68 36.69 -18.87
CA SER A 206 -23.87 37.49 -19.21
C SER A 206 -25.13 36.64 -19.19
N LYS A 207 -26.29 37.28 -18.99
CA LYS A 207 -27.59 36.61 -19.09
C LYS A 207 -27.79 35.88 -20.44
N GLU A 208 -27.28 36.46 -21.53
CA GLU A 208 -27.33 35.85 -22.86
C GLU A 208 -26.52 34.55 -22.93
N ALA A 209 -25.30 34.56 -22.39
CA ALA A 209 -24.46 33.36 -22.34
C ALA A 209 -25.08 32.28 -21.45
N TRP A 210 -25.61 32.65 -20.29
CA TRP A 210 -26.33 31.73 -19.41
C TRP A 210 -27.56 31.12 -20.09
N SER A 211 -28.36 31.94 -20.77
CA SER A 211 -29.57 31.47 -21.48
C SER A 211 -29.25 30.44 -22.57
N LYS A 212 -28.06 30.51 -23.18
CA LYS A 212 -27.57 29.50 -24.13
C LYS A 212 -27.13 28.21 -23.45
N LEU A 213 -26.39 28.32 -22.34
CA LEU A 213 -25.94 27.17 -21.56
C LEU A 213 -27.14 26.40 -20.94
N GLN A 214 -28.13 27.11 -20.43
CA GLN A 214 -29.34 26.55 -19.82
C GLN A 214 -30.19 25.73 -20.81
N GLN A 215 -30.09 25.97 -22.11
CA GLN A 215 -30.77 25.15 -23.13
C GLN A 215 -30.23 23.70 -23.16
N TYR A 216 -28.95 23.52 -22.85
CA TYR A 216 -28.30 22.21 -22.79
C TYR A 216 -28.36 21.63 -21.37
N PHE A 217 -28.40 22.48 -20.34
CA PHE A 217 -28.39 22.06 -18.93
C PHE A 217 -29.57 22.64 -18.13
N PRO A 218 -30.81 22.20 -18.39
CA PRO A 218 -32.00 22.77 -17.74
C PRO A 218 -32.10 22.47 -16.23
N LYS A 219 -31.36 21.47 -15.73
CA LYS A 219 -31.31 21.08 -14.32
C LYS A 219 -30.12 21.69 -13.56
N ALA A 220 -29.25 22.43 -14.24
CA ALA A 220 -28.06 22.99 -13.62
C ALA A 220 -28.42 24.00 -12.53
N PRO A 221 -27.69 24.02 -11.39
CA PRO A 221 -27.88 25.02 -10.36
C PRO A 221 -27.60 26.43 -10.92
N GLU A 222 -28.46 27.39 -10.58
CA GLU A 222 -28.39 28.77 -11.05
C GLU A 222 -27.97 29.72 -9.93
N PHE A 223 -26.95 30.54 -10.18
CA PHE A 223 -26.42 31.48 -9.21
C PHE A 223 -26.34 32.89 -9.79
N PRO A 224 -27.32 33.76 -9.52
CA PRO A 224 -27.26 35.17 -9.92
C PRO A 224 -26.05 35.91 -9.32
N SER A 225 -25.63 37.01 -9.95
CA SER A 225 -24.49 37.82 -9.50
C SER A 225 -24.56 38.28 -8.04
N TYR A 226 -25.78 38.55 -7.54
CA TYR A 226 -26.07 38.97 -6.17
C TYR A 226 -26.19 37.81 -5.16
N LYS A 227 -26.10 36.55 -5.61
CA LYS A 227 -26.17 35.39 -4.72
C LYS A 227 -24.92 35.37 -3.84
N GLU A 228 -25.14 35.39 -2.53
CA GLU A 228 -24.04 35.24 -1.56
C GLU A 228 -23.55 33.80 -1.48
N CYS A 229 -22.26 33.60 -1.19
CA CYS A 229 -21.72 32.28 -0.88
C CYS A 229 -22.35 31.70 0.40
N CYS A 230 -22.35 30.38 0.49
CA CYS A 230 -22.92 29.60 1.59
C CYS A 230 -22.54 30.15 2.98
N SER A 231 -23.54 30.53 3.77
CA SER A 231 -23.34 31.07 5.12
C SER A 231 -22.69 30.05 6.07
N GLN A 232 -23.05 28.77 5.94
CA GLN A 232 -22.46 27.70 6.76
C GLN A 232 -20.96 27.55 6.49
N CYS A 233 -20.55 27.53 5.23
CA CYS A 233 -19.12 27.50 4.87
C CYS A 233 -18.37 28.75 5.34
N LYS A 234 -18.98 29.94 5.25
CA LYS A 234 -18.38 31.18 5.78
C LYS A 234 -18.18 31.16 7.30
N ILE A 235 -19.12 30.56 8.03
CA ILE A 235 -19.00 30.39 9.49
C ILE A 235 -17.86 29.43 9.79
N LEU A 236 -17.81 28.27 9.13
CA LEU A 236 -16.76 27.28 9.32
C LEU A 236 -15.35 27.82 8.98
N GLU A 237 -15.22 28.63 7.93
CA GLU A 237 -13.96 29.29 7.57
C GLU A 237 -13.50 30.23 8.70
N ARG A 238 -14.42 31.08 9.20
CA ARG A 238 -14.14 31.98 10.31
C ARG A 238 -13.78 31.22 11.59
N GLU A 239 -14.55 30.21 11.95
CA GLU A 239 -14.27 29.36 13.12
C GLU A 239 -12.92 28.65 12.98
N GLY A 240 -12.56 28.23 11.77
CA GLY A 240 -11.24 27.68 11.46
C GLY A 240 -10.11 28.68 11.70
N GLU A 241 -10.25 29.92 11.22
CA GLU A 241 -9.29 31.01 11.44
C GLU A 241 -9.16 31.39 12.92
N GLU A 242 -10.30 31.50 13.63
CA GLU A 242 -10.34 31.79 15.06
C GLU A 242 -9.67 30.68 15.89
N ASN A 243 -9.94 29.41 15.56
CA ASN A 243 -9.27 28.26 16.19
C ASN A 243 -7.77 28.24 15.90
N GLU A 244 -7.35 28.55 14.67
CA GLU A 244 -5.94 28.65 14.31
C GLU A 244 -5.23 29.74 15.11
N ALA A 245 -5.86 30.91 15.26
CA ALA A 245 -5.35 32.02 16.06
C ALA A 245 -5.26 31.64 17.56
N LEU A 246 -6.28 30.96 18.08
CA LEU A 246 -6.28 30.47 19.46
C LEU A 246 -5.15 29.45 19.70
N HIS A 247 -4.96 28.48 18.80
CA HIS A 247 -3.88 27.51 18.92
C HIS A 247 -2.49 28.18 18.90
N LYS A 248 -2.29 29.19 18.04
CA LYS A 248 -1.05 29.98 18.01
C LYS A 248 -0.82 30.71 19.34
N MET A 249 -1.88 31.27 19.94
CA MET A 249 -1.81 31.95 21.23
C MET A 249 -1.39 30.98 22.34
N ILE A 250 -2.06 29.83 22.46
CA ILE A 250 -1.76 28.80 23.46
C ILE A 250 -0.33 28.27 23.29
N ALA A 251 0.07 27.92 22.06
CA ALA A 251 1.42 27.43 21.78
C ALA A 251 2.50 28.45 22.16
N ASN A 252 2.26 29.74 21.90
CA ASN A 252 3.20 30.79 22.28
C ASN A 252 3.27 30.96 23.81
N GLU A 253 2.14 30.98 24.51
CA GLU A 253 2.08 31.05 25.97
C GLU A 253 2.80 29.87 26.64
N GLN A 254 2.56 28.65 26.17
CA GLN A 254 3.24 27.46 26.69
C GLN A 254 4.75 27.50 26.42
N LYS A 255 5.16 27.93 25.21
CA LYS A 255 6.58 28.05 24.83
C LYS A 255 7.33 29.07 25.67
N THR A 256 6.72 30.23 25.94
CA THR A 256 7.35 31.28 26.76
C THR A 256 7.38 30.90 28.23
N SER A 257 6.40 30.12 28.70
CA SER A 257 6.34 29.61 30.07
C SER A 257 7.31 28.45 30.34
N LEU A 258 7.60 27.61 29.33
CA LEU A 258 8.43 26.40 29.43
C LEU A 258 9.57 26.37 28.39
N PRO A 259 10.45 27.39 28.32
CA PRO A 259 11.42 27.53 27.24
C PRO A 259 12.50 26.46 27.25
N ASN A 260 12.98 26.05 28.43
CA ASN A 260 14.03 25.05 28.58
C ASN A 260 13.51 23.64 28.30
N LEU A 261 12.28 23.31 28.73
CA LEU A 261 11.60 22.08 28.35
C LEU A 261 11.33 22.01 26.84
N PHE A 262 11.00 23.13 26.19
CA PHE A 262 10.80 23.15 24.73
C PHE A 262 12.10 22.93 23.95
N GLN A 263 13.19 23.59 24.36
CA GLN A 263 14.49 23.55 23.69
C GLN A 263 15.37 22.36 24.09
N ASP A 264 14.93 21.58 25.08
CA ASP A 264 15.70 20.49 25.69
C ASP A 264 17.03 20.95 26.29
N LYS A 265 17.02 22.14 26.91
CA LYS A 265 18.21 22.75 27.51
C LYS A 265 18.16 22.66 29.03
N ASN A 266 19.33 22.59 29.66
CA ASN A 266 19.49 22.56 31.11
C ASN A 266 18.53 21.55 31.76
N ARG A 267 18.50 20.31 31.25
CA ARG A 267 17.65 19.25 31.80
C ARG A 267 18.29 18.66 33.06
N PRO A 268 17.51 18.35 34.12
CA PRO A 268 18.05 17.63 35.26
C PRO A 268 18.47 16.22 34.84
N CYS A 269 19.43 15.64 35.54
CA CYS A 269 19.92 14.28 35.31
C CYS A 269 19.93 13.50 36.62
N LEU A 270 19.46 12.25 36.60
CA LEU A 270 19.45 11.40 37.80
C LEU A 270 20.87 10.93 38.19
N SER A 271 21.77 10.71 37.22
CA SER A 271 23.14 10.26 37.48
C SER A 271 23.99 11.33 38.19
N ASN A 272 23.77 12.60 37.84
CA ASN A 272 24.40 13.76 38.47
C ASN A 272 23.29 14.65 39.05
N TRP A 273 22.84 14.30 40.25
CA TRP A 273 21.72 14.97 40.88
C TRP A 273 22.02 16.46 41.13
N PRO A 274 21.09 17.40 40.82
CA PRO A 274 21.32 18.83 41.00
C PRO A 274 21.53 19.26 42.46
N GLU A 275 22.45 20.18 42.72
CA GLU A 275 22.73 20.67 44.09
C GLU A 275 21.63 21.59 44.64
N ASP A 276 20.85 22.22 43.76
CA ASP A 276 19.87 23.27 44.06
C ASP A 276 18.47 22.73 44.40
N THR A 277 18.26 21.41 44.35
CA THR A 277 16.98 20.78 44.70
C THR A 277 17.15 19.35 45.19
N ASP A 278 16.35 18.94 46.16
CA ASP A 278 16.22 17.53 46.57
C ASP A 278 15.04 16.83 45.91
N VAL A 279 14.30 17.53 45.05
CA VAL A 279 13.10 17.01 44.38
C VAL A 279 13.15 17.24 42.88
N LEU A 280 12.81 16.20 42.13
CA LEU A 280 12.55 16.26 40.69
C LEU A 280 11.18 15.64 40.39
N TYR A 281 10.55 16.12 39.32
CA TYR A 281 9.28 15.58 38.83
C TYR A 281 9.51 14.78 37.56
N ILE A 282 8.62 13.84 37.29
CA ILE A 282 8.63 13.01 36.09
C ILE A 282 7.34 13.23 35.32
N VAL A 283 7.50 13.38 34.00
CA VAL A 283 6.41 13.22 33.05
C VAL A 283 6.77 12.18 32.00
N SER A 284 5.78 11.63 31.32
CA SER A 284 6.03 10.77 30.15
C SER A 284 6.75 11.56 29.05
N GLN A 285 7.79 10.96 28.45
CA GLN A 285 8.48 11.54 27.30
C GLN A 285 7.52 11.75 26.12
N PHE A 286 6.54 10.85 25.95
CA PHE A 286 5.50 10.97 24.93
C PHE A 286 4.73 12.29 25.01
N PHE A 287 4.35 12.70 26.23
CA PHE A 287 3.69 14.00 26.45
C PHE A 287 4.58 15.16 25.97
N VAL A 288 5.87 15.15 26.32
CA VAL A 288 6.81 16.22 25.94
C VAL A 288 6.97 16.28 24.41
N GLU A 289 7.00 15.14 23.75
CA GLU A 289 7.12 15.04 22.29
C GLU A 289 5.87 15.58 21.58
N GLU A 290 4.68 15.15 21.99
CA GLU A 290 3.41 15.64 21.44
C GLU A 290 3.24 17.15 21.70
N TRP A 291 3.59 17.61 22.90
CA TRP A 291 3.58 19.03 23.24
C TRP A 291 4.56 19.83 22.37
N ARG A 292 5.80 19.36 22.20
CA ARG A 292 6.79 20.01 21.32
C ARG A 292 6.31 20.02 19.86
N LYS A 293 5.62 18.97 19.38
CA LYS A 293 5.03 18.93 18.02
C LYS A 293 3.97 20.02 17.87
N PHE A 294 3.05 20.13 18.83
CA PHE A 294 2.04 21.19 18.86
C PHE A 294 2.67 22.57 18.88
N VAL A 295 3.60 22.86 19.80
CA VAL A 295 4.24 24.18 19.91
C VAL A 295 4.98 24.58 18.63
N ARG A 296 5.58 23.63 17.90
CA ARG A 296 6.24 23.90 16.62
C ARG A 296 5.26 24.14 15.47
N LYS A 297 4.09 23.49 15.49
CA LYS A 297 3.11 23.48 14.40
C LYS A 297 1.67 23.61 14.95
N PRO A 298 1.30 24.76 15.56
CA PRO A 298 0.02 24.91 16.27
C PRO A 298 -1.21 24.78 15.38
N THR A 299 -1.05 25.01 14.08
CA THR A 299 -2.15 25.00 13.10
C THR A 299 -2.39 23.62 12.47
N ARG A 300 -1.49 22.66 12.73
CA ARG A 300 -1.53 21.30 12.13
C ARG A 300 -1.64 20.19 13.18
N CYS A 301 -1.43 20.53 14.43
CA CYS A 301 -1.44 19.60 15.56
C CYS A 301 -2.50 20.08 16.54
N SER A 302 -3.15 19.13 17.19
CA SER A 302 -4.11 19.45 18.26
C SER A 302 -3.36 19.94 19.50
N PRO A 303 -3.95 20.87 20.28
CA PRO A 303 -3.36 21.32 21.53
C PRO A 303 -3.27 20.16 22.52
N VAL A 304 -2.10 20.03 23.15
CA VAL A 304 -1.93 19.12 24.28
C VAL A 304 -2.47 19.81 25.53
N SER A 305 -3.52 19.27 26.12
CA SER A 305 -4.22 19.84 27.27
C SER A 305 -3.98 19.07 28.58
N SER A 306 -3.42 17.86 28.50
CA SER A 306 -3.22 16.99 29.64
C SER A 306 -1.88 16.28 29.65
N VAL A 307 -1.35 16.05 30.86
CA VAL A 307 -0.22 15.16 31.12
C VAL A 307 -0.76 13.81 31.54
N GLY A 308 -0.54 12.78 30.73
CA GLY A 308 -0.97 11.40 30.99
C GLY A 308 0.13 10.56 31.64
N ASN A 309 0.41 10.81 32.92
CA ASN A 309 1.41 10.09 33.70
C ASN A 309 0.96 8.69 34.11
N SER A 310 -0.33 8.36 34.00
CA SER A 310 -0.85 7.00 34.13
C SER A 310 -0.10 5.97 33.26
N ALA A 311 0.43 6.38 32.09
CA ALA A 311 1.26 5.53 31.24
C ALA A 311 2.57 5.04 31.89
N LEU A 312 3.01 5.70 32.97
CA LEU A 312 4.21 5.32 33.73
C LEU A 312 3.89 4.48 34.98
N LEU A 313 2.60 4.30 35.27
CA LEU A 313 2.10 3.60 36.45
C LEU A 313 1.52 2.24 36.06
N CYS A 314 1.63 1.26 36.95
CA CYS A 314 0.91 0.01 36.79
C CYS A 314 -0.59 0.20 37.14
N PRO A 315 -1.46 -0.78 36.84
CA PRO A 315 -2.88 -0.73 37.21
C PRO A 315 -3.15 -0.54 38.73
N HIS A 316 -2.17 -0.82 39.58
CA HIS A 316 -2.25 -0.58 41.04
C HIS A 316 -1.86 0.86 41.44
N GLY A 317 -1.49 1.72 40.48
CA GLY A 317 -1.08 3.11 40.71
C GLY A 317 0.36 3.28 41.21
N GLY A 318 1.16 2.22 41.21
CA GLY A 318 2.59 2.29 41.55
C GLY A 318 3.46 2.56 40.33
N LEU A 319 4.60 3.23 40.53
CA LEU A 319 5.56 3.50 39.47
C LEU A 319 6.16 2.18 38.94
N MET A 320 6.34 2.07 37.62
CA MET A 320 6.89 0.86 36.98
C MET A 320 8.42 0.88 36.77
N PHE A 321 9.07 1.99 37.14
CA PHE A 321 10.47 2.25 36.85
C PHE A 321 11.28 2.39 38.13
N THR A 322 12.44 1.74 38.19
CA THR A 322 13.37 1.89 39.31
C THR A 322 14.33 3.03 39.03
N PHE A 323 14.97 3.60 40.06
CA PHE A 323 15.98 4.64 39.85
C PHE A 323 17.11 4.17 38.91
N ALA A 324 17.56 2.92 39.06
CA ALA A 324 18.60 2.34 38.22
C ALA A 324 18.17 2.12 36.76
N SER A 325 16.89 1.88 36.50
CA SER A 325 16.39 1.69 35.13
C SER A 325 16.15 3.04 34.43
N MET A 326 15.66 4.04 35.19
CA MET A 326 15.49 5.42 34.73
C MET A 326 16.80 6.13 34.36
N THR A 327 17.94 5.69 34.91
CA THR A 327 19.27 6.21 34.52
C THR A 327 19.85 5.52 33.28
N LYS A 328 19.21 4.46 32.77
CA LYS A 328 19.71 3.63 31.67
C LYS A 328 18.64 3.45 30.59
N GLU A 329 18.03 2.27 30.55
CA GLU A 329 17.16 1.77 29.49
C GLU A 329 15.85 2.58 29.40
N ASP A 330 15.27 2.89 30.55
CA ASP A 330 13.97 3.57 30.66
C ASP A 330 14.10 5.10 30.58
N SER A 331 15.32 5.64 30.50
CA SER A 331 15.58 7.09 30.41
C SER A 331 14.89 7.77 29.23
N LYS A 332 14.63 7.01 28.15
CA LYS A 332 13.94 7.50 26.94
C LYS A 332 12.43 7.58 27.10
N LEU A 333 11.84 6.94 28.12
CA LEU A 333 10.40 6.89 28.34
C LEU A 333 9.90 8.02 29.25
N ILE A 334 10.83 8.66 29.95
CA ILE A 334 10.56 9.70 30.94
C ILE A 334 11.23 11.02 30.57
N ALA A 335 10.65 12.13 31.02
CA ALA A 335 11.29 13.42 31.03
C ALA A 335 11.37 13.94 32.48
N LEU A 336 12.56 14.36 32.89
CA LEU A 336 12.80 14.96 34.19
C LEU A 336 12.48 16.45 34.14
N ILE A 337 11.72 16.90 35.13
CA ILE A 337 11.15 18.25 35.19
C ILE A 337 11.61 18.94 36.48
N TRP A 338 12.10 20.18 36.33
CA TRP A 338 12.47 21.01 37.47
C TRP A 338 11.24 21.41 38.30
N PRO A 339 11.36 21.62 39.63
CA PRO A 339 10.24 22.07 40.44
C PRO A 339 9.53 23.34 39.92
N SER A 340 10.28 24.30 39.38
CA SER A 340 9.74 25.53 38.79
C SER A 340 8.96 25.28 37.49
N GLU A 341 9.45 24.38 36.64
CA GLU A 341 8.75 23.97 35.42
C GLU A 341 7.50 23.16 35.75
N TRP A 342 7.56 22.30 36.77
CA TRP A 342 6.42 21.52 37.23
C TRP A 342 5.26 22.43 37.67
N GLN A 343 5.56 23.50 38.43
CA GLN A 343 4.55 24.50 38.80
C GLN A 343 3.88 25.15 37.58
N MET A 344 4.63 25.37 36.49
CA MET A 344 4.06 25.89 35.25
C MET A 344 3.25 24.83 34.51
N ILE A 345 3.71 23.57 34.49
CA ILE A 345 2.97 22.45 33.91
C ILE A 345 1.61 22.29 34.60
N GLN A 346 1.55 22.36 35.93
CA GLN A 346 0.30 22.26 36.68
C GLN A 346 -0.69 23.40 36.40
N LYS A 347 -0.20 24.56 35.93
CA LYS A 347 -1.05 25.69 35.53
C LYS A 347 -1.54 25.58 34.09
N LEU A 348 -0.72 25.01 33.21
CA LEU A 348 -0.96 24.97 31.76
C LEU A 348 -1.68 23.69 31.31
N PHE A 349 -1.60 22.60 32.08
CA PHE A 349 -2.12 21.29 31.70
C PHE A 349 -2.89 20.65 32.85
N VAL A 350 -3.88 19.82 32.50
CA VAL A 350 -4.52 18.91 33.44
C VAL A 350 -3.59 17.72 33.68
N VAL A 351 -3.17 17.54 34.92
CA VAL A 351 -2.26 16.45 35.31
C VAL A 351 -3.07 15.34 35.98
N ASP A 352 -2.99 14.10 35.48
CA ASP A 352 -3.69 12.95 36.06
C ASP A 352 -3.01 12.46 37.36
N HIS A 353 -1.69 12.32 37.34
CA HIS A 353 -0.89 11.82 38.43
C HIS A 353 0.40 12.63 38.59
N VAL A 354 0.69 12.99 39.84
CA VAL A 354 1.98 13.59 40.20
C VAL A 354 2.98 12.47 40.40
N ILE A 355 4.08 12.47 39.65
CA ILE A 355 5.22 11.57 39.88
C ILE A 355 6.41 12.44 40.28
N LYS A 356 6.93 12.24 41.50
CA LYS A 356 8.11 12.95 42.01
C LYS A 356 9.14 11.96 42.57
N ILE A 357 10.41 12.33 42.49
CA ILE A 357 11.53 11.64 43.13
C ILE A 357 12.16 12.61 44.12
N THR A 358 12.39 12.13 45.34
CA THR A 358 13.05 12.87 46.41
C THR A 358 14.36 12.18 46.78
N ARG A 359 15.45 12.94 46.79
CA ARG A 359 16.76 12.53 47.30
C ARG A 359 16.78 12.74 48.81
N ILE A 360 17.21 11.71 49.55
CA ILE A 360 17.34 11.74 51.01
C ILE A 360 18.76 11.32 51.36
N GLU A 361 19.42 12.13 52.18
CA GLU A 361 20.69 11.77 52.80
C GLU A 361 20.39 11.08 54.14
N VAL A 362 20.72 9.79 54.26
CA VAL A 362 20.56 9.07 55.52
C VAL A 362 21.83 9.26 56.35
N GLY A 363 21.76 10.20 57.30
CA GLY A 363 22.84 10.46 58.25
C GLY A 363 22.78 9.50 59.43
N ASP A 364 23.67 8.51 59.45
CA ASP A 364 24.25 7.91 60.68
C ASP A 364 25.33 6.83 60.41
N VAL A 365 25.74 6.60 59.16
CA VAL A 365 26.84 5.69 58.83
C VAL A 365 27.82 6.40 57.89
N ASN A 366 29.12 6.36 58.21
CA ASN A 366 30.19 6.76 57.30
C ASN A 366 30.44 5.59 56.32
N PRO A 367 30.30 5.74 54.99
CA PRO A 367 29.88 6.91 54.20
C PRO A 367 28.35 7.08 54.11
N SER A 368 27.90 8.34 54.02
CA SER A 368 26.49 8.72 53.88
C SER A 368 25.87 8.05 52.65
N GLU A 369 24.89 7.17 52.85
CA GLU A 369 24.19 6.50 51.76
C GLU A 369 23.07 7.42 51.25
N THR A 370 23.16 7.85 49.99
CA THR A 370 22.11 8.63 49.33
C THR A 370 20.99 7.69 48.86
N GLN A 371 19.78 7.89 49.38
CA GLN A 371 18.60 7.13 48.98
C GLN A 371 17.67 7.98 48.11
N TYR A 372 17.00 7.34 47.15
CA TYR A 372 15.98 7.98 46.31
C TYR A 372 14.61 7.35 46.54
N ILE A 373 13.61 8.17 46.83
CA ILE A 373 12.23 7.74 47.07
C ILE A 373 11.32 8.35 46.01
N SER A 374 10.48 7.53 45.37
CA SER A 374 9.46 7.99 44.44
C SER A 374 8.08 8.07 45.09
N GLU A 375 7.27 9.04 44.64
CA GLU A 375 5.83 9.09 44.87
C GLU A 375 5.14 9.24 43.52
N PRO A 376 4.28 8.28 43.09
CA PRO A 376 3.93 7.03 43.77
C PRO A 376 5.13 6.10 43.98
N LYS A 377 5.03 5.24 44.99
CA LYS A 377 6.07 4.23 45.26
C LYS A 377 6.14 3.23 44.11
N LEU A 378 7.30 2.62 43.91
CA LEU A 378 7.45 1.46 43.04
C LEU A 378 6.45 0.37 43.44
N CYS A 379 5.82 -0.29 42.47
CA CYS A 379 5.07 -1.52 42.71
C CYS A 379 5.98 -2.72 42.46
N PRO A 380 6.48 -3.42 43.51
CA PRO A 380 7.47 -4.49 43.33
C PRO A 380 6.90 -5.66 42.53
N GLU A 381 5.65 -6.04 42.81
CA GLU A 381 4.95 -7.14 42.14
C GLU A 381 4.82 -6.91 40.63
N CYS A 382 4.38 -5.72 40.22
CA CYS A 382 4.26 -5.41 38.80
C CYS A 382 5.63 -5.23 38.12
N ARG A 383 6.64 -4.71 38.83
CA ARG A 383 8.00 -4.59 38.27
C ARG A 383 8.63 -5.96 38.06
N GLU A 384 8.52 -6.84 39.04
CA GLU A 384 8.99 -8.23 38.92
C GLU A 384 8.24 -8.95 37.80
N GLY A 385 6.91 -8.80 37.74
CA GLY A 385 6.09 -9.32 36.65
C GLY A 385 6.54 -8.83 35.27
N LEU A 386 6.84 -7.54 35.12
CA LEU A 386 7.35 -6.97 33.87
C LEU A 386 8.72 -7.55 33.49
N LEU A 387 9.65 -7.66 34.45
CA LEU A 387 10.97 -8.24 34.20
C LEU A 387 10.86 -9.71 33.81
N CYS A 388 10.00 -10.48 34.50
CA CYS A 388 9.71 -11.87 34.14
C CYS A 388 9.09 -11.97 32.74
N GLN A 389 8.18 -11.06 32.37
CA GLN A 389 7.59 -11.05 31.03
C GLN A 389 8.63 -10.72 29.97
N GLN A 390 9.46 -9.68 30.15
CA GLN A 390 10.55 -9.36 29.23
C GLN A 390 11.53 -10.52 29.05
N GLN A 391 11.86 -11.23 30.13
CA GLN A 391 12.68 -12.44 30.05
C GLN A 391 12.01 -13.58 29.30
N ARG A 392 10.68 -13.73 29.39
CA ARG A 392 9.92 -14.69 28.58
C ARG A 392 9.88 -14.27 27.13
N ASP A 393 9.58 -13.02 26.83
CA ASP A 393 9.52 -12.47 25.48
C ASP A 393 10.87 -12.63 24.76
N LEU A 394 12.00 -12.43 25.46
CA LEU A 394 13.34 -12.68 24.90
C LEU A 394 13.61 -14.17 24.60
N ARG A 395 12.89 -15.08 25.24
CA ARG A 395 12.99 -16.54 25.05
C ARG A 395 11.90 -17.07 24.11
N GLU A 396 10.92 -16.25 23.76
CA GLU A 396 9.88 -16.54 22.79
C GLU A 396 10.25 -15.89 21.46
N TYR A 397 10.94 -16.65 20.62
CA TYR A 397 11.35 -16.22 19.30
C TYR A 397 11.17 -17.34 18.29
N THR A 398 10.87 -16.95 17.06
CA THR A 398 10.82 -17.82 15.89
C THR A 398 11.78 -17.27 14.84
N GLN A 399 12.56 -18.12 14.18
CA GLN A 399 13.50 -17.69 13.14
C GLN A 399 14.57 -16.67 13.60
N ALA A 400 15.16 -16.89 14.79
CA ALA A 400 16.26 -16.06 15.30
C ALA A 400 17.64 -16.66 15.01
N THR A 401 18.63 -15.80 14.78
CA THR A 401 20.02 -16.22 14.61
C THR A 401 20.65 -16.54 15.96
N ILE A 402 21.37 -17.65 16.04
CA ILE A 402 22.28 -17.97 17.14
C ILE A 402 23.61 -18.43 16.55
N TYR A 403 24.69 -18.31 17.33
CA TYR A 403 26.03 -18.70 16.92
C TYR A 403 26.44 -19.97 17.66
N VAL A 404 27.12 -20.88 16.98
CA VAL A 404 27.73 -22.05 17.63
C VAL A 404 29.23 -22.04 17.36
N HIS A 405 30.03 -22.00 18.42
CA HIS A 405 31.47 -21.96 18.37
C HIS A 405 32.05 -23.32 18.82
N LYS A 406 32.73 -24.02 17.91
CA LYS A 406 33.39 -25.28 18.22
C LYS A 406 34.72 -25.04 18.93
N VAL A 407 34.83 -25.50 20.17
CA VAL A 407 36.05 -25.47 20.98
C VAL A 407 36.91 -26.70 20.65
N VAL A 408 38.16 -26.47 20.25
CA VAL A 408 39.14 -27.54 19.99
C VAL A 408 40.17 -27.52 21.11
N ASP A 409 40.27 -28.61 21.88
CA ASP A 409 41.25 -28.73 22.97
C ASP A 409 42.66 -28.89 22.36
N ASN A 410 43.39 -27.78 22.22
CA ASN A 410 44.74 -27.82 21.66
C ASN A 410 45.75 -28.25 22.74
N LYS A 411 45.85 -29.56 23.03
CA LYS A 411 46.92 -30.11 23.88
C LYS A 411 48.25 -30.20 23.12
N LYS A 412 48.92 -29.06 22.91
CA LYS A 412 50.40 -28.99 22.77
C LYS A 412 50.97 -27.72 23.40
N VAL A 413 51.63 -27.94 24.53
CA VAL A 413 52.79 -27.25 25.16
C VAL A 413 53.17 -25.86 24.62
N MET A 414 53.13 -24.90 25.54
CA MET A 414 53.78 -23.58 25.60
C MET A 414 54.79 -23.20 24.49
N LYS A 415 54.60 -22.01 23.88
CA LYS A 415 55.53 -20.86 24.04
C LYS A 415 54.93 -19.56 23.48
N ASP A 416 55.22 -18.47 24.18
CA ASP A 416 54.87 -17.07 23.90
C ASP A 416 54.94 -16.64 22.43
N SER A 417 53.95 -15.86 21.99
CA SER A 417 54.10 -14.46 21.51
C SER A 417 52.81 -14.02 20.80
N ALA A 418 52.26 -12.89 21.22
CA ALA A 418 51.22 -12.19 20.48
C ALA A 418 51.75 -11.70 19.12
N PRO A 419 50.90 -11.63 18.08
CA PRO A 419 51.06 -10.61 17.06
C PRO A 419 49.86 -9.67 17.04
N GLU A 420 50.23 -8.40 16.91
CA GLU A 420 49.38 -7.22 16.86
C GLU A 420 48.49 -7.19 15.63
N LEU A 421 47.38 -6.47 15.80
CA LEU A 421 46.50 -5.98 14.74
C LEU A 421 47.30 -5.16 13.72
N ASN A 422 47.21 -5.51 12.43
CA ASN A 422 47.20 -4.52 11.34
C ASN A 422 46.66 -5.09 10.00
N VAL A 423 45.51 -4.54 9.61
CA VAL A 423 45.21 -3.91 8.30
C VAL A 423 45.08 -4.79 7.04
N SER A 424 43.82 -4.82 6.55
CA SER A 424 43.38 -4.58 5.16
C SER A 424 43.17 -5.72 4.15
N SER A 425 41.91 -5.73 3.67
CA SER A 425 41.40 -6.03 2.32
C SER A 425 41.63 -7.42 1.72
N SER A 426 40.55 -8.14 1.40
CA SER A 426 39.95 -8.05 0.05
C SER A 426 38.83 -9.10 -0.18
N GLU A 427 37.92 -8.68 -1.06
CA GLU A 427 37.02 -9.43 -1.97
C GLU A 427 35.75 -10.10 -1.41
N THR A 428 34.65 -9.52 -1.89
CA THR A 428 33.27 -9.98 -1.98
C THR A 428 33.19 -11.33 -2.70
N GLU A 429 32.67 -12.35 -2.03
CA GLU A 429 32.01 -13.47 -2.72
C GLU A 429 30.50 -13.30 -2.60
N GLU A 430 29.85 -13.48 -3.74
CA GLU A 430 28.46 -13.18 -4.01
C GLU A 430 27.51 -14.08 -3.19
N ASP A 431 26.58 -13.44 -2.48
CA ASP A 431 25.42 -14.09 -1.88
C ASP A 431 24.58 -14.76 -2.98
N LYS A 432 24.62 -16.09 -3.01
CA LYS A 432 23.66 -16.90 -3.76
C LYS A 432 22.47 -17.15 -2.85
N GLU A 433 21.43 -16.34 -2.99
CA GLU A 433 20.11 -16.60 -2.40
C GLU A 433 19.58 -17.96 -2.90
N GLU A 434 19.62 -18.98 -2.05
CA GLU A 434 18.79 -20.17 -2.22
C GLU A 434 17.40 -19.89 -1.65
N ALA A 435 16.37 -20.14 -2.47
CA ALA A 435 14.98 -19.98 -2.11
C ALA A 435 14.59 -20.89 -0.95
N LYS A 436 14.07 -20.31 0.13
CA LYS A 436 13.53 -21.05 1.29
C LYS A 436 12.26 -21.81 0.88
N PRO A 437 12.14 -23.11 1.19
CA PRO A 437 10.87 -23.81 1.16
C PRO A 437 9.97 -23.33 2.31
N ASP A 438 8.72 -23.09 1.99
CA ASP A 438 7.67 -22.61 2.89
C ASP A 438 7.22 -23.76 3.82
N GLY A 439 7.32 -23.55 5.14
CA GLY A 439 6.66 -24.41 6.15
C GLY A 439 7.53 -25.30 7.06
N GLU A 440 8.83 -25.05 7.23
CA GLU A 440 9.61 -25.77 8.24
C GLU A 440 9.50 -25.12 9.63
N LYS A 441 9.18 -25.94 10.65
CA LYS A 441 9.27 -25.55 12.06
C LYS A 441 10.71 -25.19 12.40
N ASP A 442 10.91 -24.22 13.30
CA ASP A 442 12.24 -23.87 13.80
C ASP A 442 12.99 -25.12 14.29
N PRO A 443 14.30 -25.23 14.00
CA PRO A 443 15.08 -26.39 14.39
C PRO A 443 15.10 -26.54 15.92
N ASP A 444 14.68 -27.71 16.39
CA ASP A 444 14.76 -28.07 17.81
C ASP A 444 16.21 -28.36 18.22
N PHE A 445 16.46 -28.52 19.52
CA PHE A 445 17.81 -28.80 20.04
C PHE A 445 18.45 -30.02 19.37
N ASN A 446 17.64 -31.02 19.02
CA ASN A 446 18.10 -32.24 18.36
C ASN A 446 18.61 -31.95 16.92
N GLN A 447 17.95 -31.07 16.18
CA GLN A 447 18.38 -30.66 14.84
C GLN A 447 19.73 -29.92 14.83
N ILE A 448 20.06 -29.17 15.90
CA ILE A 448 21.38 -28.55 16.08
C ILE A 448 22.46 -29.62 16.28
N MET A 449 22.18 -30.66 17.09
CA MET A 449 23.12 -31.77 17.31
C MET A 449 23.48 -32.50 16.00
N HIS A 450 22.56 -32.54 15.04
CA HIS A 450 22.81 -33.16 13.74
C HIS A 450 23.53 -32.26 12.72
N ALA A 451 23.63 -30.94 12.98
CA ALA A 451 24.20 -29.97 12.04
C ALA A 451 25.73 -29.94 12.01
N PHE A 452 26.40 -30.57 12.97
CA PHE A 452 27.87 -30.58 13.07
C PHE A 452 28.44 -31.93 12.65
N SER A 453 29.61 -31.93 11.99
CA SER A 453 30.39 -33.13 11.63
C SER A 453 31.04 -33.81 12.85
N VAL A 454 30.30 -33.92 13.95
CA VAL A 454 30.62 -34.61 15.19
C VAL A 454 29.38 -35.44 15.51
N ALA A 455 29.53 -36.70 15.89
CA ALA A 455 28.34 -37.50 16.18
C ALA A 455 27.61 -36.94 17.42
N PRO A 456 26.27 -36.91 17.46
CA PRO A 456 25.51 -36.28 18.56
C PRO A 456 25.93 -36.74 19.96
N PHE A 457 26.33 -38.00 20.11
CA PHE A 457 26.78 -38.57 21.38
C PHE A 457 28.15 -38.05 21.86
N ASP A 458 28.97 -37.50 20.97
CA ASP A 458 30.28 -36.91 21.28
C ASP A 458 30.20 -35.38 21.41
N GLN A 459 29.00 -34.77 21.39
CA GLN A 459 28.81 -33.32 21.43
C GLN A 459 28.40 -32.83 22.83
N ASN A 460 29.25 -31.98 23.43
CA ASN A 460 28.96 -31.27 24.67
C ASN A 460 28.67 -29.79 24.37
N LEU A 461 27.40 -29.42 24.29
CA LEU A 461 26.95 -28.05 24.09
C LEU A 461 26.82 -27.31 25.43
N SER A 462 27.33 -26.08 25.51
CA SER A 462 27.19 -25.24 26.70
C SER A 462 27.00 -23.77 26.34
N ILE A 463 26.27 -23.03 27.18
CA ILE A 463 26.09 -21.58 27.09
C ILE A 463 26.34 -20.98 28.47
N ASP A 464 27.20 -19.97 28.56
CA ASP A 464 27.61 -19.34 29.83
C ASP A 464 28.03 -20.33 30.94
N GLY A 465 28.67 -21.44 30.55
CA GLY A 465 29.13 -22.49 31.46
C GLY A 465 28.05 -23.48 31.90
N LYS A 466 26.80 -23.34 31.45
CA LYS A 466 25.71 -24.30 31.68
C LYS A 466 25.62 -25.28 30.51
N ILE A 467 25.69 -26.58 30.81
CA ILE A 467 25.55 -27.65 29.81
C ILE A 467 24.09 -27.74 29.36
N LEU A 468 23.89 -27.79 28.04
CA LEU A 468 22.59 -28.01 27.41
C LEU A 468 22.38 -29.52 27.24
N SER A 469 21.40 -30.09 27.94
CA SER A 469 21.23 -31.55 28.06
C SER A 469 19.81 -32.06 27.80
N ASP A 470 18.82 -31.17 27.68
CA ASP A 470 17.43 -31.53 27.41
C ASP A 470 17.17 -31.40 25.90
N ASP A 471 17.01 -32.53 25.24
CA ASP A 471 16.85 -32.67 23.79
C ASP A 471 15.42 -32.42 23.29
N CYS A 472 14.46 -32.36 24.20
CA CYS A 472 13.05 -32.11 23.91
C CYS A 472 12.65 -30.66 24.19
N ALA A 473 13.52 -29.87 24.82
CA ALA A 473 13.29 -28.47 25.16
C ALA A 473 13.55 -27.53 23.97
N THR A 474 12.80 -26.42 23.91
CA THR A 474 13.12 -25.32 22.99
C THR A 474 14.38 -24.59 23.47
N LEU A 475 15.11 -23.96 22.55
CA LEU A 475 16.31 -23.17 22.87
C LEU A 475 16.02 -22.05 23.87
N GLY A 476 14.87 -21.39 23.75
CA GLY A 476 14.39 -20.42 24.73
C GLY A 476 14.21 -20.99 26.14
N THR A 477 13.71 -22.23 26.26
CA THR A 477 13.54 -22.93 27.56
C THR A 477 14.89 -23.29 28.17
N LEU A 478 15.87 -23.60 27.33
CA LEU A 478 17.26 -23.84 27.73
C LEU A 478 18.01 -22.57 28.15
N GLY A 479 17.42 -21.39 27.94
CA GLY A 479 17.98 -20.09 28.31
C GLY A 479 18.80 -19.43 27.19
N VAL A 480 18.72 -19.97 25.97
CA VAL A 480 19.33 -19.37 24.78
C VAL A 480 18.41 -18.24 24.29
N ILE A 481 18.98 -17.09 23.97
CA ILE A 481 18.28 -15.93 23.38
C ILE A 481 18.88 -15.63 21.99
N PRO A 482 18.22 -14.83 21.15
CA PRO A 482 18.80 -14.41 19.87
C PRO A 482 20.22 -13.84 20.03
N GLU A 483 21.09 -14.08 19.06
CA GLU A 483 22.50 -13.66 19.02
C GLU A 483 23.42 -14.35 20.07
N SER A 484 22.91 -15.33 20.82
CA SER A 484 23.72 -16.09 21.78
C SER A 484 24.81 -16.94 21.11
N VAL A 485 25.92 -17.16 21.82
CA VAL A 485 27.01 -18.05 21.39
C VAL A 485 26.99 -19.34 22.22
N ILE A 486 26.66 -20.46 21.59
CA ILE A 486 26.74 -21.80 22.17
C ILE A 486 28.12 -22.38 21.90
N LEU A 487 28.79 -22.90 22.92
CA LEU A 487 30.08 -23.59 22.80
C LEU A 487 29.85 -25.08 22.57
N LEU A 488 30.40 -25.62 21.48
CA LEU A 488 30.42 -27.04 21.18
C LEU A 488 31.79 -27.63 21.51
N LYS A 489 31.87 -28.56 22.46
CA LYS A 489 33.07 -29.34 22.74
C LYS A 489 32.87 -30.79 22.30
N ALA A 490 33.79 -31.32 21.50
CA ALA A 490 33.74 -32.72 21.08
C ALA A 490 34.52 -33.61 22.07
N ASP A 491 33.99 -34.79 22.39
CA ASP A 491 34.72 -35.79 23.17
C ASP A 491 35.82 -36.43 22.31
N GLU A 492 37.03 -36.52 22.86
CA GLU A 492 38.15 -37.21 22.22
C GLU A 492 38.21 -38.67 22.67
N PRO A 493 38.46 -39.63 21.76
CA PRO A 493 38.59 -41.03 22.13
C PRO A 493 39.81 -41.22 23.03
N ILE A 494 39.59 -41.78 24.22
CA ILE A 494 40.66 -42.21 25.12
C ILE A 494 41.31 -43.45 24.50
N ALA A 495 42.46 -43.27 23.84
CA ALA A 495 43.29 -44.41 23.44
C ALA A 495 43.94 -45.00 24.71
N ASP A 496 43.29 -45.99 25.30
CA ASP A 496 43.87 -46.78 26.39
C ASP A 496 44.88 -47.78 25.79
N TYR A 497 46.13 -47.36 25.67
CA TYR A 497 47.23 -48.17 25.15
C TYR A 497 47.57 -49.40 26.02
N ALA A 498 46.93 -49.58 27.19
CA ALA A 498 47.15 -50.74 28.04
C ALA A 498 46.43 -52.02 27.56
N ALA A 499 45.36 -51.92 26.77
CA ALA A 499 44.59 -53.08 26.31
C ALA A 499 45.20 -53.81 25.09
N MET A 500 46.28 -53.27 24.51
CA MET A 500 46.94 -53.86 23.32
C MET A 500 47.99 -54.93 23.68
N ASP A 501 48.45 -54.98 24.94
CA ASP A 501 49.50 -55.92 25.39
C ASP A 501 48.95 -57.34 25.65
N ASP A 502 47.67 -57.47 26.02
CA ASP A 502 47.03 -58.78 26.29
C ASP A 502 46.78 -59.61 25.02
N VAL A 503 46.73 -58.99 23.84
CA VAL A 503 46.52 -59.69 22.56
C VAL A 503 47.82 -60.32 22.02
N MET A 504 48.99 -59.83 22.46
CA MET A 504 50.29 -60.32 21.98
C MET A 504 50.82 -61.55 22.74
N GLN A 505 50.22 -61.92 23.88
CA GLN A 505 50.62 -63.07 24.70
C GLN A 505 49.91 -64.40 24.37
N VAL A 506 48.92 -64.41 23.46
CA VAL A 506 48.08 -65.60 23.19
C VAL A 506 48.53 -66.43 21.97
N CYS A 507 49.64 -66.09 21.30
CA CYS A 507 50.05 -66.70 20.02
C CYS A 507 51.37 -67.52 20.09
N MET A 508 51.45 -68.50 21.00
CA MET A 508 52.51 -69.54 20.98
C MET A 508 51.89 -70.95 20.88
N PRO A 509 52.24 -71.77 19.87
CA PRO A 509 51.70 -73.13 19.70
C PRO A 509 52.49 -74.20 20.48
N GLU A 510 51.79 -75.12 21.17
CA GLU A 510 52.39 -76.32 21.80
C GLU A 510 52.55 -77.50 20.81
N GLU A 511 53.62 -78.28 21.02
CA GLU A 511 54.07 -79.41 20.18
C GLU A 511 53.23 -80.70 20.36
N GLY A 512 52.95 -81.39 19.24
CA GLY A 512 52.24 -82.68 19.21
C GLY A 512 53.00 -83.80 18.48
N PHE A 513 53.64 -84.66 19.28
CA PHE A 513 53.92 -86.11 19.15
C PHE A 513 54.31 -86.81 17.82
N LYS A 514 55.45 -87.54 17.92
CA LYS A 514 56.04 -88.52 16.99
C LYS A 514 55.23 -89.81 16.84
N GLY A 515 55.33 -90.48 15.68
CA GLY A 515 55.19 -91.95 15.62
C GLY A 515 54.72 -92.52 14.28
N THR A 516 55.60 -93.31 13.66
CA THR A 516 55.59 -93.91 12.31
C THR A 516 54.83 -95.24 12.14
N GLY A 517 54.42 -95.54 10.90
CA GLY A 517 54.50 -96.87 10.25
C GLY A 517 53.17 -97.52 9.85
N LEU A 518 52.98 -98.26 8.74
CA LEU A 518 53.74 -98.59 7.52
C LEU A 518 52.77 -99.37 6.58
N LEU A 519 52.95 -99.18 5.27
CA LEU A 519 52.78 -100.11 4.12
C LEU A 519 51.45 -100.79 3.72
N GLY A 520 51.30 -100.83 2.39
CA GLY A 520 50.46 -101.69 1.56
C GLY A 520 49.91 -100.86 0.38
N HIS A 521 50.36 -100.93 -0.86
CA HIS A 521 51.14 -101.92 -1.60
C HIS A 521 51.85 -101.26 -2.80
#